data_AF-A0A832XET7-F1
#
_entry.id   AF-A0A832XET7-F1
#
_cell.length_a   1.000
_cell.length_b   1.000
_cell.length_c   1.000
_cell.angle_alpha   90.00
_cell.angle_beta   90.00
_cell.angle_gamma   90.00
#
_symmetry.space_group_name_H-M   'P 1'
#
loop_
_entity.id
_entity.type
_entity.pdbx_description
1 polymer ?
#
loop_
_entity_poly.entity_id
_entity_poly.type
_entity_poly.pdbx_seq_one_letter_code
_entity_poly.pdbx_strand_id
1 'polypeptide(L)'
;VQHCHDLLCSTFGIAVEEITYVENPWSGGGNAGAAVEVIVGGLELATLVFMDMAEDVEGDVEIKGIKYSKMPLQIIDTGYGLERFCWAAAGTPTIYEAIYPESVEWLKQQAGFSAESFDMSQAQLDSLLGEMSRLFGIMNIEAGSDGARMEALFLQRLEARGHHISSELFTRITEPLSKIYAIPDHMHALVNMLGDGLVPSNAKAGYLARMMARRVLRMRDELFLDIDLAQLANHHLEVNYSAEKMKQTKDGLFTILKGEEARYNEMLRKGNQVVKTAIKDIAKDAVSLPDSILFTINDSHGISPDLVIKIANELGWTSVILRTGFNAEMAERHSAQAKAAATAVAPKPLVENIPNLPRTVPMYYEDVNQREFEASVLACLPLIGEDIPDGATHGIILDRTCFYPEGGGQEGDHGSMSCDSAAHDILDTRIVGPYVVHLSQGEFEVGDMVHGELDWARRRQMMDHHTAVHIVGGAARKLLGPHIYQAGANKSEQSARLDITHHKRLSRADLDEIEALANEIVQNVQRTEKISLNRKDADRKYGFDLYQGGAPKGNDIRILRIADHDIQACGGTHHDEPGRIGQIRIIRSNAVQDGVERLHIVAGQAAINHARTQENILRASAETFNVPIDELPAT
;
A
#
# COMPACT_ATOMS: atom_id res chain seq x y z
N VAL A 1 -16.69 -23.36 17.63
CA VAL A 1 -18.16 -23.31 17.81
C VAL A 1 -18.56 -23.20 19.27
N GLN A 2 -18.25 -24.19 20.13
CA GLN A 2 -18.66 -24.15 21.55
C GLN A 2 -18.31 -22.83 22.27
N HIS A 3 -17.08 -22.33 22.16
CA HIS A 3 -16.72 -21.04 22.75
C HIS A 3 -17.58 -19.85 22.27
N CYS A 4 -17.96 -19.83 21.00
CA CYS A 4 -18.85 -18.80 20.46
C CYS A 4 -20.27 -18.95 21.05
N HIS A 5 -20.76 -20.18 21.13
CA HIS A 5 -22.06 -20.48 21.73
C HIS A 5 -22.11 -20.08 23.21
N ASP A 6 -21.08 -20.44 23.98
CA ASP A 6 -20.97 -20.10 25.40
C ASP A 6 -20.89 -18.58 25.61
N LEU A 7 -20.17 -17.86 24.74
CA LEU A 7 -20.13 -16.40 24.75
C LEU A 7 -21.54 -15.82 24.56
N LEU A 8 -22.26 -16.26 23.53
CA LEU A 8 -23.60 -15.74 23.20
C LEU A 8 -24.63 -16.07 24.30
N CYS A 9 -24.70 -17.34 24.72
CA CYS A 9 -25.72 -17.77 25.68
C CYS A 9 -25.35 -17.46 27.12
N SER A 10 -24.13 -17.80 27.55
CA SER A 10 -23.76 -17.71 28.97
C SER A 10 -23.32 -16.30 29.37
N THR A 11 -22.66 -15.57 28.46
CA THR A 11 -22.17 -14.21 28.77
C THR A 11 -23.17 -13.15 28.36
N PHE A 12 -23.72 -13.22 27.15
CA PHE A 12 -24.68 -12.22 26.65
C PHE A 12 -26.15 -12.58 26.91
N GLY A 13 -26.45 -13.79 27.39
CA GLY A 13 -27.82 -14.18 27.75
C GLY A 13 -28.75 -14.41 26.56
N ILE A 14 -28.22 -14.62 25.36
CA ILE A 14 -29.01 -14.88 24.15
C ILE A 14 -29.61 -16.29 24.24
N ALA A 15 -30.92 -16.40 24.01
CA ALA A 15 -31.62 -17.68 24.04
C ALA A 15 -31.11 -18.61 22.93
N VAL A 16 -31.00 -19.90 23.22
CA VAL A 16 -30.44 -20.89 22.27
C VAL A 16 -31.25 -20.93 20.97
N GLU A 17 -32.57 -20.75 21.08
CA GLU A 17 -33.51 -20.78 19.96
C GLU A 17 -33.36 -19.59 19.01
N GLU A 18 -32.68 -18.51 19.43
CA GLU A 18 -32.43 -17.32 18.61
C GLU A 18 -31.16 -17.44 17.76
N ILE A 19 -30.32 -18.44 18.03
CA ILE A 19 -29.04 -18.63 17.36
C ILE A 19 -29.18 -19.62 16.22
N THR A 20 -28.79 -19.20 15.02
CA THR A 20 -28.69 -20.05 13.83
C THR A 20 -27.24 -20.15 13.38
N TYR A 21 -26.80 -21.38 13.11
CA TYR A 21 -25.48 -21.66 12.52
C TYR A 21 -25.67 -22.03 11.05
N VAL A 22 -25.13 -21.22 10.15
CA VAL A 22 -25.23 -21.42 8.70
C VAL A 22 -23.87 -21.84 8.16
N GLU A 23 -23.81 -23.00 7.50
CA GLU A 23 -22.59 -23.48 6.87
C GLU A 23 -22.34 -22.74 5.54
N ASN A 24 -21.15 -22.17 5.38
CA ASN A 24 -20.75 -21.46 4.17
C ASN A 24 -19.25 -21.68 3.91
N PRO A 25 -18.80 -22.03 2.70
CA PRO A 25 -17.37 -22.01 2.39
C PRO A 25 -16.82 -20.59 2.42
N TRP A 26 -15.69 -20.41 3.08
CA TRP A 26 -14.96 -19.15 3.11
C TRP A 26 -13.67 -19.25 2.29
N SER A 27 -13.33 -18.16 1.60
CA SER A 27 -12.10 -18.02 0.82
C SER A 27 -11.64 -16.57 0.82
N GLY A 28 -10.35 -16.33 1.05
CA GLY A 28 -9.77 -14.99 1.04
C GLY A 28 -8.28 -15.00 1.39
N GLY A 29 -7.55 -14.01 0.86
CA GLY A 29 -6.14 -13.78 1.25
C GLY A 29 -5.17 -14.94 0.94
N GLY A 30 -5.49 -15.81 -0.01
CA GLY A 30 -4.67 -16.99 -0.33
C GLY A 30 -5.08 -18.29 0.36
N ASN A 31 -6.06 -18.26 1.27
CA ASN A 31 -6.51 -19.42 2.04
C ASN A 31 -8.02 -19.64 1.89
N ALA A 32 -8.45 -20.87 2.19
CA ALA A 32 -9.85 -21.23 2.22
C ALA A 32 -10.14 -22.28 3.30
N GLY A 33 -11.42 -22.45 3.61
CA GLY A 33 -11.88 -23.45 4.57
C GLY A 33 -13.39 -23.49 4.68
N ALA A 34 -13.91 -24.53 5.31
CA ALA A 34 -15.31 -24.56 5.74
C ALA A 34 -15.52 -23.48 6.80
N ALA A 35 -16.65 -22.77 6.75
CA ALA A 35 -17.00 -21.80 7.77
C ALA A 35 -18.44 -21.97 8.25
N VAL A 36 -18.69 -21.44 9.44
CA VAL A 36 -20.01 -21.35 10.05
C VAL A 36 -20.28 -19.89 10.40
N GLU A 37 -21.28 -19.31 9.77
CA GLU A 37 -21.83 -18.00 10.09
C GLU A 37 -22.83 -18.12 11.23
N VAL A 38 -22.71 -17.25 12.23
CA VAL A 38 -23.51 -17.27 13.46
C VAL A 38 -24.48 -16.09 13.42
N ILE A 39 -25.74 -16.41 13.22
CA ILE A 39 -26.83 -15.44 13.04
C ILE A 39 -27.68 -15.41 14.31
N VAL A 40 -27.93 -14.21 14.82
CA VAL A 40 -28.82 -13.97 15.97
C VAL A 40 -29.84 -12.92 15.58
N GLY A 41 -31.14 -13.23 15.73
CA GLY A 41 -32.21 -12.28 15.40
C GLY A 41 -32.22 -11.81 13.93
N GLY A 42 -31.66 -12.61 13.01
CA GLY A 42 -31.50 -12.27 11.59
C GLY A 42 -30.24 -11.45 11.25
N LEU A 43 -29.36 -11.19 12.23
CA LEU A 43 -28.10 -10.50 12.04
C LEU A 43 -26.92 -11.46 12.22
N GLU A 44 -26.03 -11.54 11.23
CA GLU A 44 -24.77 -12.28 11.34
C GLU A 44 -23.81 -11.55 12.31
N LEU A 45 -23.55 -12.13 13.47
CA LEU A 45 -22.67 -11.56 14.50
C LEU A 45 -21.23 -12.06 14.41
N ALA A 46 -21.04 -13.31 13.95
CA ALA A 46 -19.72 -13.91 13.87
C ALA A 46 -19.59 -14.89 12.70
N THR A 47 -18.36 -15.08 12.23
CA THR A 47 -17.99 -16.08 11.23
C THR A 47 -16.85 -16.93 11.78
N LEU A 48 -17.02 -18.25 11.81
CA LEU A 48 -16.03 -19.20 12.32
C LEU A 48 -15.47 -20.02 11.17
N VAL A 49 -14.25 -19.73 10.74
CA VAL A 49 -13.57 -20.37 9.59
C VAL A 49 -12.57 -21.41 10.08
N PHE A 50 -12.65 -22.61 9.52
CA PHE A 50 -11.73 -23.71 9.74
C PHE A 50 -10.81 -23.82 8.51
N MET A 51 -9.78 -22.98 8.47
CA MET A 51 -8.87 -22.93 7.33
C MET A 51 -8.01 -24.19 7.29
N ASP A 52 -8.13 -24.93 6.19
CA ASP A 52 -7.38 -26.15 5.91
C ASP A 52 -6.90 -26.23 4.45
N MET A 53 -7.08 -25.15 3.67
CA MET A 53 -6.71 -25.06 2.26
C MET A 53 -5.93 -23.78 1.93
N ALA A 54 -5.04 -23.86 0.93
CA ALA A 54 -4.28 -22.74 0.37
C ALA A 54 -4.38 -22.72 -1.16
N GLU A 55 -4.31 -21.53 -1.77
CA GLU A 55 -4.34 -21.34 -3.23
C GLU A 55 -3.29 -22.22 -3.92
N ASP A 56 -3.71 -23.04 -4.89
CA ASP A 56 -2.85 -23.95 -5.65
C ASP A 56 -3.39 -24.10 -7.07
N VAL A 57 -2.57 -23.81 -8.09
CA VAL A 57 -2.94 -23.90 -9.51
C VAL A 57 -3.30 -25.34 -9.91
N GLU A 58 -2.65 -26.31 -9.29
CA GLU A 58 -2.88 -27.74 -9.48
C GLU A 58 -3.89 -28.31 -8.48
N GLY A 59 -4.53 -27.43 -7.69
CA GLY A 59 -5.51 -27.81 -6.68
C GLY A 59 -6.74 -28.52 -7.23
N ASP A 60 -7.29 -29.42 -6.41
CA ASP A 60 -8.44 -30.26 -6.74
C ASP A 60 -9.79 -29.67 -6.27
N VAL A 61 -9.76 -28.63 -5.42
CA VAL A 61 -10.94 -27.93 -4.92
C VAL A 61 -11.03 -26.55 -5.55
N GLU A 62 -12.18 -26.20 -6.12
CA GLU A 62 -12.43 -24.87 -6.70
C GLU A 62 -13.46 -24.10 -5.86
N ILE A 63 -13.09 -22.91 -5.39
CA ILE A 63 -13.97 -21.99 -4.65
C ILE A 63 -13.90 -20.62 -5.33
N LYS A 64 -15.05 -20.12 -5.78
CA LYS A 64 -15.18 -18.81 -6.47
C LYS A 64 -14.20 -18.65 -7.65
N GLY A 65 -13.95 -19.73 -8.41
CA GLY A 65 -13.06 -19.70 -9.59
C GLY A 65 -11.57 -19.80 -9.27
N ILE A 66 -11.19 -19.96 -8.00
CA ILE A 66 -9.81 -20.14 -7.56
C ILE A 66 -9.63 -21.58 -7.08
N LYS A 67 -8.51 -22.20 -7.48
CA LYS A 67 -8.17 -23.57 -7.09
C LYS A 67 -7.35 -23.60 -5.80
N TYR A 68 -7.59 -24.62 -5.00
CA TYR A 68 -7.00 -24.81 -3.68
C TYR A 68 -6.60 -26.27 -3.48
N SER A 69 -5.55 -26.46 -2.67
CA SER A 69 -5.09 -27.75 -2.16
C SER A 69 -5.12 -27.74 -0.63
N LYS A 70 -5.28 -28.92 -0.02
CA LYS A 70 -5.16 -29.06 1.43
C LYS A 70 -3.77 -28.67 1.92
N MET A 71 -3.72 -27.89 3.00
CA MET A 71 -2.47 -27.54 3.68
C MET A 71 -2.26 -28.39 4.95
N PRO A 72 -1.00 -28.72 5.31
CA PRO A 72 -0.70 -29.49 6.53
C PRO A 72 -1.06 -28.76 7.83
N LEU A 73 -0.97 -27.43 7.83
CA LEU A 73 -1.29 -26.60 9.00
C LEU A 73 -2.75 -26.20 8.95
N GLN A 74 -3.52 -26.55 9.97
CA GLN A 74 -4.91 -26.11 10.12
C GLN A 74 -4.98 -24.91 11.07
N ILE A 75 -5.77 -23.90 10.71
CA ILE A 75 -5.89 -22.65 11.45
C ILE A 75 -7.37 -22.39 11.73
N ILE A 76 -7.69 -22.03 12.97
CA ILE A 76 -9.01 -21.53 13.34
C ILE A 76 -8.97 -20.01 13.22
N ASP A 77 -9.76 -19.48 12.30
CA ASP A 77 -9.93 -18.03 12.11
C ASP A 77 -11.36 -17.64 12.49
N THR A 78 -11.51 -16.64 13.33
CA THR A 78 -12.81 -16.23 13.85
C THR A 78 -12.98 -14.72 13.73
N GLY A 79 -14.01 -14.30 12.98
CA GLY A 79 -14.43 -12.91 12.90
C GLY A 79 -15.63 -12.67 13.81
N TYR A 80 -15.56 -11.64 14.64
CA TYR A 80 -16.71 -11.14 15.40
C TYR A 80 -16.88 -9.66 15.07
N GLY A 81 -18.03 -9.29 14.50
CA GLY A 81 -18.29 -7.91 14.09
C GLY A 81 -18.59 -7.06 15.31
N LEU A 82 -17.58 -6.40 15.90
CA LEU A 82 -17.73 -5.60 17.11
C LEU A 82 -18.87 -4.58 16.98
N GLU A 83 -18.94 -3.91 15.83
CA GLU A 83 -19.96 -2.90 15.54
C GLU A 83 -21.36 -3.52 15.50
N ARG A 84 -21.50 -4.74 14.97
CA ARG A 84 -22.77 -5.48 14.92
C ARG A 84 -23.20 -5.94 16.33
N PHE A 85 -22.25 -6.35 17.17
CA PHE A 85 -22.53 -6.66 18.58
C PHE A 85 -23.03 -5.42 19.34
N CYS A 86 -22.35 -4.28 19.19
CA CYS A 86 -22.79 -3.02 19.78
C CYS A 86 -24.18 -2.61 19.28
N TRP A 87 -24.45 -2.78 17.99
CA TRP A 87 -25.76 -2.49 17.40
C TRP A 87 -26.87 -3.40 17.95
N ALA A 88 -26.63 -4.72 17.99
CA ALA A 88 -27.58 -5.67 18.56
C ALA A 88 -27.89 -5.36 20.03
N ALA A 89 -26.89 -4.93 20.80
CA ALA A 89 -27.08 -4.54 22.20
C ALA A 89 -27.82 -3.21 22.37
N ALA A 90 -27.54 -2.22 21.50
CA ALA A 90 -28.16 -0.90 21.58
C ALA A 90 -29.60 -0.88 21.03
N GLY A 91 -29.92 -1.74 20.06
CA GLY A 91 -31.25 -1.82 19.45
C GLY A 91 -31.64 -0.55 18.68
N THR A 92 -30.66 0.25 18.23
CA THR A 92 -30.91 1.43 17.40
C THR A 92 -31.44 1.01 16.02
N PRO A 93 -32.11 1.92 15.27
CA PRO A 93 -32.56 1.61 13.93
C PRO A 93 -31.41 1.13 13.05
N THR A 94 -30.27 1.82 13.05
CA THR A 94 -29.11 1.42 12.24
C THR A 94 -27.84 1.24 13.07
N ILE A 95 -26.89 0.46 12.52
CA ILE A 95 -25.55 0.32 13.08
C ILE A 95 -24.84 1.67 13.24
N TYR A 96 -25.06 2.61 12.32
CA TYR A 96 -24.42 3.92 12.35
C TYR A 96 -24.87 4.76 13.55
N GLU A 97 -26.13 4.63 13.98
CA GLU A 97 -26.63 5.29 15.19
C GLU A 97 -26.15 4.61 16.48
N ALA A 98 -25.74 3.34 16.42
CA ALA A 98 -25.09 2.68 17.55
C ALA A 98 -23.61 3.08 17.67
N ILE A 99 -22.91 3.22 16.54
CA ILE A 99 -21.45 3.42 16.52
C ILE A 99 -21.06 4.89 16.46
N TYR A 100 -21.81 5.72 15.75
CA TYR A 100 -21.52 7.14 15.51
C TYR A 100 -22.70 8.06 15.88
N PRO A 101 -23.36 7.91 17.05
CA PRO A 101 -24.59 8.62 17.37
C PRO A 101 -24.45 10.15 17.27
N GLU A 102 -23.38 10.71 17.84
CA GLU A 102 -23.13 12.15 17.85
C GLU A 102 -22.80 12.70 16.46
N SER A 103 -22.01 11.97 15.66
CA SER A 103 -21.66 12.41 14.31
C SER A 103 -22.86 12.34 13.36
N VAL A 104 -23.71 11.32 13.50
CA VAL A 104 -24.97 11.22 12.76
C VAL A 104 -25.90 12.36 13.12
N GLU A 105 -26.08 12.65 14.40
CA GLU A 105 -26.94 13.74 14.87
C GLU A 105 -26.43 15.11 14.41
N TRP A 106 -25.12 15.35 14.53
CA TRP A 106 -24.50 16.57 14.04
C TRP A 106 -24.70 16.75 12.53
N LEU A 107 -24.51 15.70 11.73
CA LEU A 107 -24.74 15.77 10.28
C LEU A 107 -26.23 15.96 9.92
N LYS A 108 -27.17 15.36 10.66
CA LYS A 108 -28.61 15.63 10.49
C LYS A 108 -28.90 17.12 10.68
N GLN A 109 -28.33 17.73 11.73
CA GLN A 109 -28.50 19.17 11.99
C GLN A 109 -27.87 20.04 10.89
N GLN A 110 -26.65 19.74 10.46
CA GLN A 110 -25.98 20.50 9.40
C GLN A 110 -26.68 20.38 8.04
N ALA A 111 -27.26 19.21 7.74
CA ALA A 111 -28.01 18.96 6.51
C ALA A 111 -29.47 19.48 6.58
N GLY A 112 -29.93 19.97 7.74
CA GLY A 112 -31.34 20.32 7.95
C GLY A 112 -32.30 19.13 7.85
N PHE A 113 -31.82 17.91 8.15
CA PHE A 113 -32.62 16.70 8.16
C PHE A 113 -33.47 16.66 9.46
N SER A 114 -34.73 17.06 9.36
CA SER A 114 -35.66 17.08 10.48
C SER A 114 -37.06 16.61 10.08
N ALA A 115 -37.89 16.26 11.06
CA ALA A 115 -39.27 15.83 10.79
C ALA A 115 -40.10 16.93 10.09
N GLU A 116 -39.84 18.20 10.43
CA GLU A 116 -40.48 19.35 9.78
C GLU A 116 -40.15 19.43 8.28
N SER A 117 -38.95 19.01 7.87
CA SER A 117 -38.56 19.00 6.45
C SER A 117 -39.37 18.00 5.59
N PHE A 118 -40.10 17.09 6.25
CA PHE A 118 -40.93 16.06 5.62
C PHE A 118 -42.42 16.23 5.93
N ASP A 119 -42.84 17.34 6.53
CA ASP A 119 -44.22 17.58 6.97
C ASP A 119 -44.72 16.51 7.97
N MET A 120 -43.84 16.01 8.85
CA MET A 120 -44.12 14.97 9.84
C MET A 120 -43.79 15.43 11.27
N SER A 121 -44.40 14.79 12.27
CA SER A 121 -43.91 14.89 13.66
C SER A 121 -42.72 13.95 13.88
N GLN A 122 -41.86 14.26 14.84
CA GLN A 122 -40.70 13.43 15.17
C GLN A 122 -41.09 11.97 15.45
N ALA A 123 -42.18 11.73 16.18
CA ALA A 123 -42.67 10.39 16.45
C ALA A 123 -43.08 9.62 15.18
N GLN A 124 -43.63 10.30 14.17
CA GLN A 124 -43.95 9.66 12.89
C GLN A 124 -42.68 9.33 12.09
N LEU A 125 -41.70 10.23 12.08
CA LEU A 125 -40.42 9.99 11.41
C LEU A 125 -39.67 8.82 12.07
N ASP A 126 -39.56 8.79 13.39
CA ASP A 126 -38.89 7.72 14.13
C ASP A 126 -39.55 6.37 13.89
N SER A 127 -40.89 6.32 13.92
CA SER A 127 -41.65 5.10 13.61
C SER A 127 -41.40 4.63 12.18
N LEU A 128 -41.36 5.56 11.21
CA LEU A 128 -41.11 5.24 9.81
C LEU A 128 -39.68 4.70 9.62
N LEU A 129 -38.67 5.38 10.14
CA LEU A 129 -37.27 4.97 10.03
C LEU A 129 -37.01 3.62 10.71
N GLY A 130 -37.66 3.36 11.85
CA GLY A 130 -37.59 2.07 12.55
C GLY A 130 -38.09 0.91 11.69
N GLU A 131 -39.24 1.07 11.02
CA GLU A 131 -39.76 0.04 10.11
C GLU A 131 -38.95 -0.10 8.83
N MET A 132 -38.50 1.03 8.28
CA MET A 132 -37.64 1.02 7.09
C MET A 132 -36.35 0.23 7.36
N SER A 133 -35.71 0.43 8.52
CA SER A 133 -34.50 -0.32 8.88
C SER A 133 -34.71 -1.83 8.93
N ARG A 134 -35.81 -2.29 9.56
CA ARG A 134 -36.15 -3.72 9.59
C ARG A 134 -36.34 -4.32 8.20
N LEU A 135 -36.85 -3.54 7.25
CA LEU A 135 -37.04 -3.97 5.87
C LEU A 135 -35.75 -3.94 5.06
N PHE A 136 -34.85 -2.99 5.30
CA PHE A 136 -33.56 -2.90 4.61
C PHE A 136 -32.70 -4.15 4.80
N GLY A 137 -32.74 -4.77 5.98
CA GLY A 137 -32.04 -6.05 6.22
C GLY A 137 -32.53 -7.23 5.37
N ILE A 138 -33.74 -7.14 4.79
CA ILE A 138 -34.33 -8.18 3.94
C ILE A 138 -34.06 -7.89 2.44
N MET A 139 -33.60 -6.68 2.12
CA MET A 139 -33.29 -6.30 0.75
C MET A 139 -31.83 -6.67 0.42
N ASN A 140 -31.63 -7.84 -0.17
CA ASN A 140 -30.34 -8.19 -0.73
C ASN A 140 -30.13 -7.42 -2.05
N ILE A 141 -29.33 -6.35 -2.00
CA ILE A 141 -28.97 -5.57 -3.19
C ILE A 141 -27.66 -6.13 -3.72
N GLU A 142 -27.76 -7.06 -4.66
CA GLU A 142 -26.60 -7.62 -5.38
C GLU A 142 -26.21 -6.74 -6.58
N ALA A 143 -24.97 -6.88 -7.06
CA ALA A 143 -24.53 -6.21 -8.28
C ALA A 143 -25.44 -6.58 -9.46
N GLY A 144 -25.97 -5.57 -10.16
CA GLY A 144 -26.94 -5.78 -11.25
C GLY A 144 -28.42 -5.84 -10.83
N SER A 145 -28.73 -5.64 -9.54
CA SER A 145 -30.12 -5.51 -9.07
C SER A 145 -30.82 -4.29 -9.69
N ASP A 146 -32.06 -4.47 -10.14
CA ASP A 146 -32.92 -3.39 -10.62
C ASP A 146 -33.40 -2.54 -9.42
N GLY A 147 -32.82 -1.36 -9.27
CA GLY A 147 -33.12 -0.44 -8.16
C GLY A 147 -34.58 0.00 -8.12
N ALA A 148 -35.21 0.24 -9.28
CA ALA A 148 -36.61 0.67 -9.33
C ALA A 148 -37.56 -0.45 -8.89
N ARG A 149 -37.25 -1.70 -9.29
CA ARG A 149 -37.99 -2.86 -8.82
C ARG A 149 -37.83 -3.07 -7.31
N MET A 150 -36.62 -2.90 -6.78
CA MET A 150 -36.34 -3.05 -5.35
C MET A 150 -37.07 -1.99 -4.53
N GLU A 151 -37.08 -0.74 -4.99
CA GLU A 151 -37.85 0.34 -4.37
C GLU A 151 -39.35 0.03 -4.36
N ALA A 152 -39.92 -0.39 -5.49
CA ALA A 152 -41.33 -0.74 -5.58
C ALA A 152 -41.71 -1.87 -4.60
N LEU A 153 -40.86 -2.90 -4.48
CA LEU A 153 -41.06 -3.99 -3.53
C LEU A 153 -40.94 -3.50 -2.07
N PHE A 154 -40.01 -2.58 -1.80
CA PHE A 154 -39.84 -1.99 -0.48
C PHE A 154 -41.08 -1.21 -0.06
N LEU A 155 -41.56 -0.32 -0.93
CA LEU A 155 -42.77 0.48 -0.68
C LEU A 155 -44.00 -0.41 -0.45
N GLN A 156 -44.16 -1.48 -1.23
CA GLN A 156 -45.24 -2.45 -1.03
C GLN A 156 -45.17 -3.12 0.35
N ARG A 157 -43.97 -3.50 0.81
CA ARG A 157 -43.79 -4.12 2.13
C ARG A 157 -43.98 -3.12 3.28
N LEU A 158 -43.56 -1.88 3.08
CA LEU A 158 -43.73 -0.79 4.03
C LEU A 158 -45.23 -0.46 4.20
N GLU A 159 -45.98 -0.44 3.10
CA GLU A 159 -47.44 -0.28 3.11
C GLU A 159 -48.14 -1.43 3.85
N ALA A 160 -47.71 -2.68 3.63
CA ALA A 160 -48.24 -3.83 4.37
C ALA A 160 -47.99 -3.77 5.88
N ARG A 161 -47.04 -2.92 6.32
CA ARG A 161 -46.73 -2.66 7.73
C ARG A 161 -47.37 -1.37 8.26
N GLY A 162 -48.29 -0.76 7.50
CA GLY A 162 -49.07 0.40 7.93
C GLY A 162 -48.42 1.75 7.64
N HIS A 163 -47.34 1.80 6.88
CA HIS A 163 -46.64 3.02 6.51
C HIS A 163 -46.80 3.29 5.01
N HIS A 164 -47.58 4.32 4.66
CA HIS A 164 -47.82 4.71 3.27
C HIS A 164 -47.03 5.99 2.94
N ILE A 165 -46.03 5.87 2.07
CA ILE A 165 -45.22 7.00 1.57
C ILE A 165 -45.11 6.92 0.05
N SER A 166 -45.00 8.09 -0.60
CA SER A 166 -44.71 8.14 -2.04
C SER A 166 -43.25 7.78 -2.32
N SER A 167 -42.97 7.33 -3.55
CA SER A 167 -41.58 7.16 -4.04
C SER A 167 -40.77 8.46 -3.91
N GLU A 168 -41.39 9.61 -4.20
CA GLU A 168 -40.75 10.91 -4.02
C GLU A 168 -40.35 11.18 -2.56
N LEU A 169 -41.23 10.90 -1.60
CA LEU A 169 -40.93 11.07 -0.18
C LEU A 169 -39.87 10.06 0.29
N PHE A 170 -39.95 8.81 -0.18
CA PHE A 170 -38.94 7.79 0.08
C PHE A 170 -37.56 8.25 -0.36
N THR A 171 -37.41 8.76 -1.57
CA THR A 171 -36.16 9.29 -2.10
C THR A 171 -35.69 10.51 -1.31
N ARG A 172 -36.58 11.46 -1.02
CA ARG A 172 -36.28 12.66 -0.20
C ARG A 172 -35.76 12.32 1.20
N ILE A 173 -36.19 11.21 1.79
CA ILE A 173 -35.72 10.74 3.10
C ILE A 173 -34.42 9.94 2.95
N THR A 174 -34.42 8.93 2.08
CA THR A 174 -33.34 7.94 2.02
C THR A 174 -32.05 8.48 1.42
N GLU A 175 -32.13 9.35 0.40
CA GLU A 175 -30.94 9.89 -0.25
C GLU A 175 -30.05 10.73 0.68
N PRO A 176 -30.55 11.72 1.45
CA PRO A 176 -29.71 12.45 2.39
C PRO A 176 -29.31 11.55 3.57
N LEU A 177 -30.22 10.70 4.06
CA LEU A 177 -29.95 9.86 5.23
C LEU A 177 -28.85 8.83 4.95
N SER A 178 -28.79 8.23 3.77
CA SER A 178 -27.72 7.29 3.40
C SER A 178 -26.35 7.97 3.40
N LYS A 179 -26.27 9.25 3.00
CA LYS A 179 -25.03 10.04 3.01
C LYS A 179 -24.63 10.42 4.43
N ILE A 180 -25.60 10.84 5.25
CA ILE A 180 -25.41 11.13 6.69
C ILE A 180 -24.83 9.92 7.42
N TYR A 181 -25.29 8.71 7.09
CA TYR A 181 -24.74 7.46 7.64
C TYR A 181 -23.38 7.09 7.06
N ALA A 182 -23.17 7.26 5.75
CA ALA A 182 -21.92 6.87 5.09
C ALA A 182 -20.72 7.78 5.40
N ILE A 183 -20.92 9.07 5.65
CA ILE A 183 -19.83 10.01 5.97
C ILE A 183 -19.02 9.56 7.19
N PRO A 184 -19.59 9.34 8.39
CA PRO A 184 -18.81 8.96 9.57
C PRO A 184 -18.13 7.59 9.42
N ASP A 185 -18.77 6.63 8.75
CA ASP A 185 -18.16 5.34 8.42
C ASP A 185 -16.92 5.51 7.52
N HIS A 186 -17.06 6.30 6.46
CA HIS A 186 -15.95 6.55 5.53
C HIS A 186 -14.86 7.40 6.16
N MET A 187 -15.21 8.31 7.08
CA MET A 187 -14.23 9.05 7.88
C MET A 187 -13.51 8.14 8.85
N HIS A 188 -14.17 7.15 9.45
CA HIS A 188 -13.52 6.13 10.26
C HIS A 188 -12.46 5.39 9.45
N ALA A 189 -12.83 4.85 8.28
CA ALA A 189 -11.88 4.19 7.40
C ALA A 189 -10.72 5.10 6.98
N LEU A 190 -11.02 6.32 6.52
CA LEU A 190 -10.03 7.28 6.03
C LEU A 190 -9.04 7.72 7.11
N VAL A 191 -9.54 8.01 8.32
CA VAL A 191 -8.72 8.45 9.44
C VAL A 191 -7.78 7.33 9.91
N ASN A 192 -8.22 6.07 9.94
CA ASN A 192 -7.30 4.94 10.23
C ASN A 192 -6.26 4.76 9.12
N MET A 193 -6.69 4.80 7.85
CA MET A 193 -5.78 4.66 6.70
C MET A 193 -4.65 5.70 6.78
N LEU A 194 -4.99 6.99 6.95
CA LEU A 194 -3.99 8.06 7.08
C LEU A 194 -3.25 7.99 8.41
N GLY A 195 -3.94 7.58 9.48
CA GLY A 195 -3.42 7.36 10.82
C GLY A 195 -2.28 6.35 10.87
N ASP A 196 -2.36 5.30 10.05
CA ASP A 196 -1.31 4.28 9.88
C ASP A 196 -0.20 4.71 8.90
N GLY A 197 -0.30 5.92 8.34
CA GLY A 197 0.71 6.52 7.47
C GLY A 197 0.47 6.30 5.98
N LEU A 198 -0.71 5.83 5.57
CA LEU A 198 -1.06 5.73 4.15
C LEU A 198 -1.18 7.14 3.54
N VAL A 199 -0.68 7.30 2.31
CA VAL A 199 -0.74 8.57 1.57
C VAL A 199 -1.67 8.41 0.37
N PRO A 200 -2.65 9.33 0.17
CA PRO A 200 -3.50 9.33 -1.02
C PRO A 200 -2.67 9.39 -2.31
N SER A 201 -2.96 8.51 -3.26
CA SER A 201 -2.29 8.43 -4.56
C SER A 201 -3.22 7.88 -5.64
N ASN A 202 -2.72 7.73 -6.87
CA ASN A 202 -3.45 7.15 -8.00
C ASN A 202 -3.19 5.65 -8.19
N ALA A 203 -2.47 4.99 -7.28
CA ALA A 203 -2.10 3.59 -7.42
C ALA A 203 -2.01 2.85 -6.07
N LYS A 204 -2.04 1.51 -6.11
CA LYS A 204 -1.92 0.62 -4.94
C LYS A 204 -2.88 1.02 -3.81
N ALA A 205 -2.48 0.84 -2.55
CA ALA A 205 -3.31 1.17 -1.39
C ALA A 205 -3.66 2.66 -1.29
N GLY A 206 -2.80 3.57 -1.75
CA GLY A 206 -3.07 5.01 -1.69
C GLY A 206 -4.24 5.46 -2.58
N TYR A 207 -4.59 4.69 -3.61
CA TYR A 207 -5.83 4.87 -4.37
C TYR A 207 -7.06 4.75 -3.48
N LEU A 208 -7.11 3.78 -2.57
CA LEU A 208 -8.26 3.56 -1.69
C LEU A 208 -8.45 4.76 -0.76
N ALA A 209 -7.38 5.27 -0.16
CA ALA A 209 -7.44 6.48 0.68
C ALA A 209 -7.98 7.69 -0.11
N ARG A 210 -7.50 7.89 -1.35
CA ARG A 210 -8.00 8.94 -2.24
C ARG A 210 -9.48 8.75 -2.58
N MET A 211 -9.88 7.54 -2.95
CA MET A 211 -11.25 7.22 -3.32
C MET A 211 -12.19 7.52 -2.15
N MET A 212 -11.82 7.12 -0.93
CA MET A 212 -12.59 7.39 0.28
C MET A 212 -12.69 8.90 0.57
N ALA A 213 -11.58 9.64 0.52
CA ALA A 213 -11.57 11.09 0.71
C ALA A 213 -12.49 11.81 -0.29
N ARG A 214 -12.40 11.47 -1.58
CA ARG A 214 -13.23 12.07 -2.63
C ARG A 214 -14.70 11.67 -2.51
N ARG A 215 -14.99 10.45 -2.05
CA ARG A 215 -16.36 10.01 -1.78
C ARG A 215 -17.00 10.80 -0.65
N VAL A 216 -16.27 11.05 0.44
CA VAL A 216 -16.74 11.91 1.54
C VAL A 216 -16.97 13.34 1.05
N LEU A 217 -16.00 13.95 0.35
CA LEU A 217 -16.13 15.30 -0.21
C LEU A 217 -17.38 15.43 -1.09
N ARG A 218 -17.64 14.45 -1.95
CA ARG A 218 -18.85 14.42 -2.77
C ARG A 218 -20.13 14.34 -1.94
N MET A 219 -20.22 13.41 -0.99
CA MET A 219 -21.42 13.25 -0.15
C MET A 219 -21.69 14.51 0.68
N ARG A 220 -20.63 15.16 1.16
CA ARG A 220 -20.69 16.47 1.80
C ARG A 220 -21.27 17.53 0.85
N ASP A 221 -20.75 17.63 -0.37
CA ASP A 221 -21.21 18.60 -1.36
C ASP A 221 -22.68 18.36 -1.76
N GLU A 222 -23.10 17.09 -1.87
CA GLU A 222 -24.49 16.68 -2.16
C GLU A 222 -25.46 16.98 -1.00
N LEU A 223 -24.94 17.04 0.24
CA LEU A 223 -25.67 17.49 1.42
C LEU A 223 -25.57 19.01 1.63
N PHE A 224 -24.88 19.74 0.74
CA PHE A 224 -24.66 21.19 0.83
C PHE A 224 -24.00 21.66 2.13
N LEU A 225 -23.13 20.83 2.72
CA LEU A 225 -22.46 21.16 3.98
C LEU A 225 -21.27 22.09 3.74
N ASP A 226 -21.22 23.21 4.45
CA ASP A 226 -20.08 24.16 4.43
C ASP A 226 -19.02 23.78 5.47
N ILE A 227 -18.43 22.58 5.29
CA ILE A 227 -17.47 21.98 6.23
C ILE A 227 -16.31 21.38 5.44
N ASP A 228 -15.06 21.74 5.77
CA ASP A 228 -13.90 21.17 5.11
C ASP A 228 -13.62 19.71 5.55
N LEU A 229 -12.86 18.97 4.75
CA LEU A 229 -12.58 17.56 5.03
C LEU A 229 -11.78 17.35 6.32
N ALA A 230 -10.92 18.32 6.67
CA ALA A 230 -10.15 18.26 7.91
C ALA A 230 -11.04 18.53 9.14
N GLN A 231 -12.08 19.35 9.03
CA GLN A 231 -13.08 19.57 10.07
C GLN A 231 -13.93 18.32 10.30
N LEU A 232 -14.35 17.63 9.22
CA LEU A 232 -15.00 16.32 9.34
C LEU A 232 -14.11 15.31 10.07
N ALA A 233 -12.82 15.27 9.72
CA ALA A 233 -11.85 14.40 10.40
C ALA A 233 -11.63 14.79 11.86
N ASN A 234 -11.58 16.08 12.15
CA ASN A 234 -11.43 16.58 13.51
C ASN A 234 -12.61 16.18 14.39
N HIS A 235 -13.84 16.40 13.90
CA HIS A 235 -15.05 15.98 14.60
C HIS A 235 -15.06 14.47 14.83
N HIS A 236 -14.73 13.69 13.80
CA HIS A 236 -14.65 12.22 13.92
C HIS A 236 -13.63 11.77 14.97
N LEU A 237 -12.46 12.39 14.99
CA LEU A 237 -11.40 12.09 15.96
C LEU A 237 -11.80 12.47 17.39
N GLU A 238 -12.46 13.60 17.59
CA GLU A 238 -12.86 14.08 18.92
C GLU A 238 -13.99 13.26 19.53
N VAL A 239 -14.93 12.80 18.70
CA VAL A 239 -16.11 12.06 19.14
C VAL A 239 -15.83 10.56 19.25
N ASN A 240 -15.15 9.98 18.26
CA ASN A 240 -15.09 8.52 18.09
C ASN A 240 -13.72 7.91 18.44
N TYR A 241 -12.69 8.70 18.72
CA TYR A 241 -11.32 8.20 18.93
C TYR A 241 -10.64 8.74 20.19
N SER A 242 -9.83 7.87 20.82
CA SER A 242 -8.74 8.31 21.69
C SER A 242 -7.50 8.58 20.81
N ALA A 243 -7.01 9.82 20.77
CA ALA A 243 -5.93 10.28 19.88
C ALA A 243 -4.56 9.58 20.08
N GLU A 244 -4.42 8.67 21.04
CA GLU A 244 -3.12 8.14 21.50
C GLU A 244 -2.56 6.96 20.69
N LYS A 245 -3.26 6.45 19.65
CA LYS A 245 -2.89 5.18 19.00
C LYS A 245 -2.44 5.26 17.54
N MET A 246 -2.42 6.45 16.93
CA MET A 246 -2.07 6.59 15.51
C MET A 246 -0.56 6.80 15.32
N LYS A 247 -0.02 6.22 14.25
CA LYS A 247 1.36 6.46 13.82
C LYS A 247 1.53 7.90 13.35
N GLN A 248 0.55 8.43 12.62
CA GLN A 248 0.52 9.78 12.09
C GLN A 248 0.05 10.79 13.15
N THR A 249 0.57 12.01 13.09
CA THR A 249 0.13 13.12 13.93
C THR A 249 -1.20 13.69 13.44
N LYS A 250 -1.99 14.27 14.35
CA LYS A 250 -3.25 14.96 14.00
C LYS A 250 -3.02 16.05 12.95
N ASP A 251 -1.96 16.85 13.12
CA ASP A 251 -1.59 17.90 12.17
C ASP A 251 -1.19 17.32 10.80
N GLY A 252 -0.39 16.25 10.78
CA GLY A 252 0.01 15.59 9.54
C GLY A 252 -1.19 15.05 8.76
N LEU A 253 -2.16 14.45 9.45
CA LEU A 253 -3.42 13.99 8.88
C LEU A 253 -4.21 15.16 8.27
N PHE A 254 -4.34 16.27 8.99
CA PHE A 254 -5.05 17.47 8.49
C PHE A 254 -4.36 18.11 7.30
N THR A 255 -3.02 18.17 7.29
CA THR A 255 -2.26 18.65 6.13
C THR A 255 -2.53 17.79 4.90
N ILE A 256 -2.56 16.47 5.05
CA ILE A 256 -2.85 15.54 3.94
C ILE A 256 -4.28 15.75 3.42
N LEU A 257 -5.28 15.84 4.31
CA LEU A 257 -6.67 16.03 3.92
C LEU A 257 -6.91 17.36 3.21
N LYS A 258 -6.36 18.46 3.71
CA LYS A 258 -6.44 19.78 3.05
C LYS A 258 -5.81 19.75 1.67
N GLY A 259 -4.68 19.07 1.53
CA GLY A 259 -4.03 18.86 0.23
C GLY A 259 -4.90 18.07 -0.74
N GLU A 260 -5.55 17.00 -0.27
CA GLU A 260 -6.44 16.21 -1.13
C GLU A 260 -7.71 16.96 -1.51
N GLU A 261 -8.29 17.75 -0.61
CA GLU A 261 -9.44 18.59 -0.91
C GLU A 261 -9.11 19.67 -1.94
N ALA A 262 -7.96 20.34 -1.81
CA ALA A 262 -7.51 21.31 -2.81
C ALA A 262 -7.36 20.67 -4.20
N ARG A 263 -6.78 19.46 -4.27
CA ARG A 263 -6.66 18.69 -5.52
C ARG A 263 -8.01 18.26 -6.08
N TYR A 264 -8.96 17.88 -5.22
CA TYR A 264 -10.32 17.54 -5.63
C TYR A 264 -11.03 18.75 -6.24
N ASN A 265 -10.93 19.92 -5.62
CA ASN A 265 -11.51 21.16 -6.14
C ASN A 265 -10.89 21.59 -7.48
N GLU A 266 -9.57 21.46 -7.63
CA GLU A 266 -8.90 21.70 -8.92
C GLU A 266 -9.35 20.69 -9.98
N MET A 267 -9.47 19.42 -9.60
CA MET A 267 -9.95 18.35 -10.49
C MET A 267 -11.38 18.63 -10.95
N LEU A 268 -12.30 19.01 -10.07
CA LEU A 268 -13.68 19.36 -10.43
C LEU A 268 -13.73 20.47 -11.49
N ARG A 269 -12.92 21.53 -11.33
CA ARG A 269 -12.85 22.64 -12.30
C ARG A 269 -12.40 22.19 -13.69
N LYS A 270 -11.50 21.21 -13.78
CA LYS A 270 -11.00 20.66 -15.06
C LYS A 270 -11.89 19.52 -15.59
N GLY A 271 -12.59 18.82 -14.70
CA GLY A 271 -13.31 17.57 -14.97
C GLY A 271 -14.48 17.73 -15.93
N ASN A 272 -15.17 18.88 -15.89
CA ASN A 272 -16.28 19.16 -16.80
C ASN A 272 -15.91 19.01 -18.28
N GLN A 273 -14.74 19.50 -18.69
CA GLN A 273 -14.31 19.40 -20.07
C GLN A 273 -13.88 17.98 -20.44
N VAL A 274 -13.26 17.25 -19.50
CA VAL A 274 -12.84 15.85 -19.69
C VAL A 274 -14.05 14.95 -19.90
N VAL A 275 -15.02 15.02 -18.99
CA VAL A 275 -16.26 14.22 -19.07
C VAL A 275 -17.02 14.55 -20.35
N LYS A 276 -17.22 15.85 -20.65
CA LYS A 276 -17.89 16.30 -21.87
C LYS A 276 -17.25 15.73 -23.14
N THR A 277 -15.92 15.63 -23.17
CA THR A 277 -15.19 15.09 -24.31
C THR A 277 -15.33 13.56 -24.40
N ALA A 278 -15.28 12.87 -23.26
CA ALA A 278 -15.34 11.41 -23.20
C ALA A 278 -16.74 10.86 -23.55
N ILE A 279 -17.82 11.57 -23.20
CA ILE A 279 -19.20 11.14 -23.46
C ILE A 279 -19.82 11.77 -24.72
N LYS A 280 -19.04 12.53 -25.50
CA LYS A 280 -19.56 13.32 -26.65
C LYS A 280 -20.30 12.47 -27.69
N ASP A 281 -19.86 11.22 -27.87
CA ASP A 281 -20.40 10.27 -28.86
C ASP A 281 -21.51 9.38 -28.27
N ILE A 282 -21.86 9.58 -26.99
CA ILE A 282 -22.93 8.84 -26.32
C ILE A 282 -24.26 9.58 -26.50
N ALA A 283 -25.30 8.84 -26.86
CA ALA A 283 -26.65 9.37 -27.02
C ALA A 283 -27.16 10.00 -25.71
N LYS A 284 -27.92 11.09 -25.81
CA LYS A 284 -28.39 11.88 -24.66
C LYS A 284 -29.38 11.15 -23.75
N ASP A 285 -30.07 10.17 -24.31
CA ASP A 285 -31.05 9.29 -23.67
C ASP A 285 -30.43 7.99 -23.13
N ALA A 286 -29.09 7.86 -23.17
CA ALA A 286 -28.40 6.71 -22.58
C ALA A 286 -28.69 6.60 -21.08
N VAL A 287 -28.95 5.38 -20.62
CA VAL A 287 -29.22 5.06 -19.20
C VAL A 287 -27.93 4.72 -18.43
N SER A 288 -26.87 4.36 -19.15
CA SER A 288 -25.57 4.00 -18.57
C SER A 288 -24.43 4.43 -19.48
N LEU A 289 -23.29 4.77 -18.88
CA LEU A 289 -22.03 4.94 -19.62
C LEU A 289 -21.30 3.59 -19.74
N PRO A 290 -20.57 3.35 -20.84
CA PRO A 290 -19.68 2.20 -20.93
C PRO A 290 -18.66 2.19 -19.78
N ASP A 291 -18.54 1.05 -19.10
CA ASP A 291 -17.62 0.88 -17.98
C ASP A 291 -16.16 1.24 -18.33
N SER A 292 -15.74 0.93 -19.57
CA SER A 292 -14.40 1.29 -20.07
C SER A 292 -14.12 2.79 -20.02
N ILE A 293 -15.12 3.63 -20.27
CA ILE A 293 -15.00 5.08 -20.17
C ILE A 293 -14.82 5.49 -18.71
N LEU A 294 -15.64 4.94 -17.81
CA LEU A 294 -15.57 5.22 -16.37
C LEU A 294 -14.22 4.81 -15.78
N PHE A 295 -13.72 3.61 -16.11
CA PHE A 295 -12.38 3.16 -15.72
C PHE A 295 -11.29 4.07 -16.26
N THR A 296 -11.34 4.43 -17.54
CA THR A 296 -10.31 5.27 -18.17
C THR A 296 -10.26 6.65 -17.52
N ILE A 297 -11.42 7.26 -17.28
CA ILE A 297 -11.52 8.58 -16.65
C ILE A 297 -11.03 8.52 -15.20
N ASN A 298 -11.38 7.48 -14.45
CA ASN A 298 -10.88 7.28 -13.08
C ASN A 298 -9.36 7.11 -13.07
N ASP A 299 -8.82 6.20 -13.89
CA ASP A 299 -7.39 5.85 -13.88
C ASP A 299 -6.51 7.00 -14.41
N SER A 300 -6.98 7.71 -15.45
CA SER A 300 -6.19 8.74 -16.14
C SER A 300 -6.38 10.15 -15.56
N HIS A 301 -7.56 10.46 -15.05
CA HIS A 301 -7.93 11.81 -14.60
C HIS A 301 -8.32 11.87 -13.12
N GLY A 302 -8.44 10.73 -12.43
CA GLY A 302 -8.82 10.65 -11.02
C GLY A 302 -10.27 11.04 -10.73
N ILE A 303 -11.11 11.18 -11.75
CA ILE A 303 -12.52 11.55 -11.58
C ILE A 303 -13.27 10.27 -11.24
N SER A 304 -13.88 10.21 -10.06
CA SER A 304 -14.62 9.01 -9.65
C SER A 304 -15.83 8.77 -10.57
N PRO A 305 -16.23 7.50 -10.77
CA PRO A 305 -17.38 7.16 -11.63
C PRO A 305 -18.65 7.91 -11.24
N ASP A 306 -18.93 8.02 -9.94
CA ASP A 306 -20.07 8.79 -9.42
C ASP A 306 -20.04 10.26 -9.86
N LEU A 307 -18.86 10.88 -9.85
CA LEU A 307 -18.69 12.27 -10.25
C LEU A 307 -18.83 12.42 -11.77
N VAL A 308 -18.39 11.43 -12.55
CA VAL A 308 -18.65 11.39 -14.00
C VAL A 308 -20.15 11.39 -14.26
N ILE A 309 -20.94 10.61 -13.51
CA ILE A 309 -22.40 10.59 -13.64
C ILE A 309 -23.01 11.94 -13.30
N LYS A 310 -22.60 12.56 -12.18
CA LYS A 310 -23.07 13.90 -11.79
C LYS A 310 -22.80 14.93 -12.89
N ILE A 311 -21.56 15.00 -13.37
CA ILE A 311 -21.18 15.94 -14.43
C ILE A 311 -21.94 15.63 -15.73
N ALA A 312 -22.13 14.36 -16.09
CA ALA A 312 -22.91 13.98 -17.26
C ALA A 312 -24.37 14.46 -17.15
N ASN A 313 -25.00 14.30 -15.99
CA ASN A 313 -26.34 14.79 -15.70
C ASN A 313 -26.43 16.32 -15.86
N GLU A 314 -25.48 17.07 -15.29
CA GLU A 314 -25.39 18.54 -15.42
C GLU A 314 -25.17 18.99 -16.88
N LEU A 315 -24.45 18.18 -17.68
CA LEU A 315 -24.24 18.42 -19.11
C LEU A 315 -25.43 17.99 -19.98
N GLY A 316 -26.50 17.45 -19.39
CA GLY A 316 -27.76 17.10 -20.04
C GLY A 316 -27.95 15.63 -20.40
N TRP A 317 -27.17 14.69 -19.84
CA TRP A 317 -27.42 13.24 -19.91
C TRP A 317 -28.21 12.77 -18.68
N THR A 318 -29.38 13.36 -18.42
CA THR A 318 -30.12 13.25 -17.15
C THR A 318 -30.59 11.85 -16.75
N SER A 319 -30.54 10.89 -17.66
CA SER A 319 -30.98 9.49 -17.42
C SER A 319 -29.83 8.56 -17.03
N VAL A 320 -28.58 9.04 -17.05
CA VAL A 320 -27.42 8.21 -16.77
C VAL A 320 -27.33 7.92 -15.28
N ILE A 321 -27.19 6.65 -14.93
CA ILE A 321 -26.94 6.18 -13.57
C ILE A 321 -25.69 5.32 -13.51
N LEU A 322 -25.01 5.32 -12.35
CA LEU A 322 -23.94 4.38 -12.09
C LEU A 322 -24.55 3.04 -11.71
N ARG A 323 -24.12 1.95 -12.36
CA ARG A 323 -24.63 0.63 -12.02
C ARG A 323 -24.23 0.21 -10.60
N THR A 324 -25.14 -0.50 -9.94
CA THR A 324 -24.90 -1.11 -8.62
C THR A 324 -23.66 -2.01 -8.66
N GLY A 325 -22.77 -1.83 -7.69
CA GLY A 325 -21.54 -2.65 -7.54
C GLY A 325 -20.31 -2.14 -8.28
N PHE A 326 -20.42 -1.12 -9.15
CA PHE A 326 -19.27 -0.61 -9.93
C PHE A 326 -18.08 -0.22 -9.05
N ASN A 327 -18.32 0.50 -7.96
CA ASN A 327 -17.25 0.95 -7.07
C ASN A 327 -16.52 -0.20 -6.36
N ALA A 328 -17.25 -1.28 -6.01
CA ALA A 328 -16.65 -2.48 -5.42
C ALA A 328 -15.77 -3.19 -6.45
N GLU A 329 -16.26 -3.36 -7.67
CA GLU A 329 -15.51 -3.94 -8.79
C GLU A 329 -14.27 -3.12 -9.15
N MET A 330 -14.37 -1.78 -9.11
CA MET A 330 -13.23 -0.89 -9.36
C MET A 330 -12.16 -1.05 -8.27
N ALA A 331 -12.55 -1.11 -7.00
CA ALA A 331 -11.63 -1.38 -5.89
C ALA A 331 -10.97 -2.77 -6.01
N GLU A 332 -11.76 -3.79 -6.35
CA GLU A 332 -11.28 -5.15 -6.59
C GLU A 332 -10.30 -5.21 -7.76
N ARG A 333 -10.60 -4.54 -8.88
CA ARG A 333 -9.72 -4.44 -10.04
C ARG A 333 -8.37 -3.82 -9.68
N HIS A 334 -8.34 -2.72 -8.92
CA HIS A 334 -7.07 -2.12 -8.48
C HIS A 334 -6.30 -3.02 -7.51
N SER A 335 -6.99 -3.73 -6.61
CA SER A 335 -6.39 -4.72 -5.73
C SER A 335 -5.77 -5.88 -6.52
N ALA A 336 -6.51 -6.42 -7.49
CA ALA A 336 -6.06 -7.50 -8.38
C ALA A 336 -4.87 -7.06 -9.25
N GLN A 337 -4.89 -5.86 -9.81
CA GLN A 337 -3.76 -5.28 -10.54
C GLN A 337 -2.51 -5.15 -9.65
N ALA A 338 -2.67 -4.74 -8.39
CA ALA A 338 -1.58 -4.69 -7.43
C ALA A 338 -1.02 -6.09 -7.11
N LYS A 339 -1.89 -7.11 -6.93
CA LYS A 339 -1.50 -8.52 -6.75
C LYS A 339 -0.77 -9.06 -7.99
N ALA A 340 -1.28 -8.79 -9.19
CA ALA A 340 -0.68 -9.22 -10.45
C ALA A 340 0.70 -8.59 -10.69
N ALA A 341 0.85 -7.29 -10.45
CA ALA A 341 2.14 -6.60 -10.56
C ALA A 341 3.20 -7.17 -9.59
N ALA A 342 2.78 -7.63 -8.40
CA ALA A 342 3.66 -8.31 -7.46
C ALA A 342 4.06 -9.74 -7.92
N THR A 343 3.21 -10.39 -8.71
CA THR A 343 3.41 -11.79 -9.18
C THR A 343 4.19 -11.88 -10.49
N ALA A 344 4.12 -10.84 -11.34
CA ALA A 344 4.81 -10.78 -12.64
C ALA A 344 6.35 -10.72 -12.55
N VAL A 345 6.92 -10.60 -11.35
CA VAL A 345 8.37 -10.65 -11.08
C VAL A 345 8.81 -12.09 -10.78
N ALA A 346 8.33 -13.06 -11.55
CA ALA A 346 8.87 -14.42 -11.49
C ALA A 346 10.30 -14.39 -12.07
N PRO A 347 11.32 -14.86 -11.33
CA PRO A 347 12.69 -14.84 -11.81
C PRO A 347 12.78 -15.67 -13.10
N LYS A 348 13.25 -15.05 -14.18
CA LYS A 348 13.61 -15.77 -15.41
C LYS A 348 14.73 -16.76 -15.06
N PRO A 349 14.73 -17.98 -15.62
CA PRO A 349 15.77 -18.94 -15.34
C PRO A 349 17.11 -18.42 -15.89
N LEU A 350 18.11 -18.38 -15.01
CA LEU A 350 19.47 -17.91 -15.31
C LEU A 350 20.41 -19.05 -15.74
N VAL A 351 20.11 -20.25 -15.26
CA VAL A 351 20.78 -21.52 -15.56
C VAL A 351 19.73 -22.63 -15.56
N GLU A 352 19.91 -23.68 -16.37
CA GLU A 352 19.01 -24.84 -16.39
C GLU A 352 19.50 -25.96 -15.46
N ASN A 353 18.55 -26.75 -14.93
CA ASN A 353 18.82 -28.04 -14.29
C ASN A 353 19.88 -28.00 -13.17
N ILE A 354 19.81 -27.01 -12.27
CA ILE A 354 20.71 -26.95 -11.11
C ILE A 354 20.62 -28.28 -10.34
N PRO A 355 21.73 -29.01 -10.12
CA PRO A 355 21.71 -30.25 -9.37
C PRO A 355 21.29 -30.00 -7.91
N ASN A 356 20.93 -31.06 -7.19
CA ASN A 356 20.63 -30.94 -5.77
C ASN A 356 21.93 -30.68 -4.99
N LEU A 357 22.17 -29.41 -4.65
CA LEU A 357 23.38 -28.93 -3.99
C LEU A 357 23.04 -28.38 -2.59
N PRO A 358 24.01 -28.34 -1.66
CA PRO A 358 23.83 -27.57 -0.43
C PRO A 358 23.65 -26.07 -0.75
N ARG A 359 22.96 -25.34 0.13
CA ARG A 359 22.83 -23.88 0.02
C ARG A 359 24.19 -23.20 0.09
N THR A 360 24.40 -22.13 -0.67
CA THR A 360 25.62 -21.33 -0.57
C THR A 360 25.68 -20.62 0.78
N VAL A 361 26.83 -20.64 1.45
CA VAL A 361 27.07 -19.90 2.70
C VAL A 361 27.44 -18.44 2.37
N PRO A 362 26.64 -17.45 2.81
CA PRO A 362 26.86 -16.03 2.48
C PRO A 362 27.87 -15.38 3.44
N MET A 363 29.17 -15.50 3.16
CA MET A 363 30.24 -14.97 4.02
C MET A 363 30.22 -13.44 4.14
N TYR A 364 29.65 -12.75 3.14
CA TYR A 364 29.49 -11.29 3.14
C TYR A 364 28.63 -10.73 4.28
N TYR A 365 27.91 -11.57 5.04
CA TYR A 365 27.23 -11.14 6.26
C TYR A 365 28.07 -11.20 7.53
N GLU A 366 29.13 -12.02 7.54
CA GLU A 366 30.02 -12.18 8.69
C GLU A 366 31.02 -11.04 8.77
N ASP A 367 31.73 -10.77 7.67
CA ASP A 367 32.63 -9.63 7.52
C ASP A 367 32.44 -8.95 6.16
N VAL A 368 31.84 -7.76 6.18
CA VAL A 368 31.62 -6.96 4.96
C VAL A 368 32.91 -6.39 4.37
N ASN A 369 34.02 -6.40 5.13
CA ASN A 369 35.33 -5.91 4.70
C ASN A 369 36.22 -7.02 4.14
N GLN A 370 35.80 -8.28 4.23
CA GLN A 370 36.52 -9.40 3.63
C GLN A 370 36.44 -9.29 2.10
N ARG A 371 37.61 -9.25 1.46
CA ARG A 371 37.76 -9.01 0.01
C ARG A 371 38.10 -10.26 -0.77
N GLU A 372 38.73 -11.21 -0.10
CA GLU A 372 39.27 -12.43 -0.68
C GLU A 372 38.77 -13.63 0.11
N PHE A 373 38.57 -14.76 -0.56
CA PHE A 373 38.16 -16.01 0.07
C PHE A 373 38.55 -17.22 -0.78
N GLU A 374 38.54 -18.39 -0.15
CA GLU A 374 38.65 -19.68 -0.84
C GLU A 374 37.32 -20.43 -0.74
N ALA A 375 36.93 -21.10 -1.83
CA ALA A 375 35.70 -21.87 -1.91
C ALA A 375 35.84 -23.05 -2.88
N SER A 376 34.92 -24.02 -2.77
CA SER A 376 34.86 -25.15 -3.70
C SER A 376 33.76 -24.93 -4.74
N VAL A 377 34.07 -25.21 -6.01
CA VAL A 377 33.10 -25.17 -7.10
C VAL A 377 32.16 -26.37 -7.01
N LEU A 378 30.87 -26.11 -6.80
CA LEU A 378 29.84 -27.13 -6.69
C LEU A 378 29.13 -27.39 -8.03
N ALA A 379 29.02 -26.36 -8.88
CA ALA A 379 28.53 -26.48 -10.25
C ALA A 379 29.08 -25.36 -11.14
N CYS A 380 29.26 -25.68 -12.41
CA CYS A 380 29.53 -24.75 -13.50
C CYS A 380 28.53 -25.08 -14.61
N LEU A 381 27.65 -24.13 -14.95
CA LEU A 381 26.56 -24.34 -15.90
C LEU A 381 26.55 -23.22 -16.94
N PRO A 382 26.21 -23.50 -18.22
CA PRO A 382 26.04 -22.44 -19.21
C PRO A 382 24.90 -21.50 -18.80
N LEU A 383 25.10 -20.20 -18.95
CA LEU A 383 24.06 -19.21 -18.69
C LEU A 383 22.99 -19.25 -19.77
N ILE A 384 21.74 -19.04 -19.36
CA ILE A 384 20.58 -18.93 -20.25
C ILE A 384 19.79 -17.65 -19.94
N GLY A 385 19.18 -17.07 -20.96
CA GLY A 385 18.33 -15.89 -20.83
C GLY A 385 18.82 -14.68 -21.63
N GLU A 386 18.01 -13.63 -21.61
CA GLU A 386 18.23 -12.40 -22.41
C GLU A 386 18.89 -11.27 -21.61
N ASP A 387 18.99 -11.41 -20.28
CA ASP A 387 19.53 -10.40 -19.36
C ASP A 387 20.82 -10.92 -18.70
N ILE A 388 21.85 -11.09 -19.53
CA ILE A 388 23.17 -11.56 -19.11
C ILE A 388 24.19 -10.47 -19.52
N PRO A 389 25.15 -10.10 -18.66
CA PRO A 389 26.20 -9.17 -19.03
C PRO A 389 27.01 -9.65 -20.25
N ASP A 390 27.36 -8.71 -21.13
CA ASP A 390 28.20 -9.01 -22.29
C ASP A 390 29.51 -9.70 -21.86
N GLY A 391 29.76 -10.88 -22.42
CA GLY A 391 30.95 -11.68 -22.14
C GLY A 391 30.78 -12.75 -21.05
N ALA A 392 29.70 -12.74 -20.27
CA ALA A 392 29.43 -13.82 -19.32
C ALA A 392 28.92 -15.07 -20.07
N THR A 393 29.52 -16.22 -19.80
CA THR A 393 29.22 -17.49 -20.49
C THR A 393 28.72 -18.58 -19.54
N HIS A 394 29.19 -18.60 -18.28
CA HIS A 394 28.88 -19.64 -17.31
C HIS A 394 28.42 -19.07 -15.96
N GLY A 395 27.50 -19.76 -15.31
CA GLY A 395 27.08 -19.53 -13.93
C GLY A 395 27.79 -20.52 -13.01
N ILE A 396 28.60 -19.98 -12.09
CA ILE A 396 29.37 -20.76 -11.12
C ILE A 396 28.66 -20.75 -9.77
N ILE A 397 28.44 -21.93 -9.18
CA ILE A 397 27.86 -22.09 -7.85
C ILE A 397 28.95 -22.62 -6.91
N LEU A 398 29.11 -21.95 -5.77
CA LEU A 398 30.12 -22.27 -4.75
C LEU A 398 29.46 -22.74 -3.44
N ASP A 399 30.25 -23.44 -2.60
CA ASP A 399 29.83 -23.81 -1.23
C ASP A 399 29.67 -22.60 -0.32
N ARG A 400 30.53 -21.59 -0.49
CA ARG A 400 30.53 -20.32 0.24
C ARG A 400 31.04 -19.19 -0.65
N THR A 401 30.66 -17.95 -0.36
CA THR A 401 31.14 -16.80 -1.14
C THR A 401 31.11 -15.48 -0.37
N CYS A 402 32.10 -14.62 -0.65
CA CYS A 402 32.07 -13.21 -0.26
C CYS A 402 31.36 -12.32 -1.28
N PHE A 403 31.01 -12.81 -2.48
CA PHE A 403 30.26 -12.02 -3.46
C PHE A 403 28.81 -11.86 -3.00
N TYR A 404 28.35 -10.62 -2.96
CA TYR A 404 26.97 -10.28 -2.65
C TYR A 404 26.14 -10.40 -3.93
N PRO A 405 25.09 -11.25 -3.95
CA PRO A 405 24.18 -11.31 -5.07
C PRO A 405 23.28 -10.08 -5.11
N GLU A 406 22.82 -9.68 -6.30
CA GLU A 406 21.83 -8.62 -6.46
C GLU A 406 20.62 -8.86 -5.51
N GLY A 407 20.26 -7.83 -4.74
CA GLY A 407 19.19 -7.94 -3.75
C GLY A 407 18.89 -6.64 -3.01
N GLY A 408 17.62 -6.44 -2.66
CA GLY A 408 17.17 -5.24 -1.94
C GLY A 408 17.45 -3.93 -2.70
N GLY A 409 17.56 -4.01 -4.02
CA GLY A 409 17.92 -2.90 -4.91
C GLY A 409 19.43 -2.60 -5.00
N GLN A 410 20.30 -3.29 -4.26
CA GLN A 410 21.76 -3.21 -4.47
C GLN A 410 22.15 -4.17 -5.61
N GLU A 411 22.90 -3.67 -6.59
CA GLU A 411 23.48 -4.47 -7.68
C GLU A 411 24.47 -5.53 -7.17
N GLY A 412 24.60 -6.62 -7.94
CA GLY A 412 25.53 -7.70 -7.65
C GLY A 412 27.00 -7.26 -7.68
N ASP A 413 27.82 -7.96 -6.92
CA ASP A 413 29.27 -7.74 -6.95
C ASP A 413 29.92 -8.30 -8.20
N HIS A 414 31.01 -7.64 -8.56
CA HIS A 414 31.96 -8.06 -9.59
C HIS A 414 33.30 -8.38 -8.92
N GLY A 415 34.21 -8.99 -9.69
CA GLY A 415 35.54 -9.34 -9.22
C GLY A 415 36.20 -10.35 -10.12
N SER A 416 37.06 -11.18 -9.55
CA SER A 416 37.75 -12.25 -10.25
C SER A 416 37.69 -13.55 -9.45
N MET A 417 37.84 -14.66 -10.17
CA MET A 417 37.96 -15.99 -9.60
C MET A 417 39.10 -16.71 -10.31
N SER A 418 39.93 -17.41 -9.54
CA SER A 418 41.08 -18.14 -10.08
C SER A 418 41.34 -19.44 -9.35
N CYS A 419 41.87 -20.42 -10.08
CA CYS A 419 42.46 -21.65 -9.56
C CYS A 419 43.78 -21.90 -10.31
N ASP A 420 44.42 -23.05 -10.08
CA ASP A 420 45.69 -23.38 -10.72
C ASP A 420 45.61 -23.46 -12.26
N SER A 421 44.44 -23.76 -12.82
CA SER A 421 44.22 -24.00 -14.25
C SER A 421 43.50 -22.87 -14.99
N ALA A 422 42.76 -22.01 -14.29
CA ALA A 422 41.89 -21.01 -14.88
C ALA A 422 41.82 -19.71 -14.05
N ALA A 423 41.61 -18.58 -14.72
CA ALA A 423 41.35 -17.29 -14.10
C ALA A 423 40.36 -16.51 -14.95
N HIS A 424 39.24 -16.11 -14.36
CA HIS A 424 38.12 -15.50 -15.05
C HIS A 424 37.52 -14.35 -14.24
N ASP A 425 37.08 -13.31 -14.95
CA ASP A 425 36.32 -12.22 -14.32
C ASP A 425 34.89 -12.69 -14.01
N ILE A 426 34.38 -12.21 -12.87
CA ILE A 426 33.00 -12.32 -12.45
C ILE A 426 32.32 -11.00 -12.75
N LEU A 427 31.42 -11.02 -13.73
CA LEU A 427 30.81 -9.82 -14.30
C LEU A 427 29.51 -9.42 -13.59
N ASP A 428 28.90 -10.34 -12.84
CA ASP A 428 27.71 -10.11 -12.02
C ASP A 428 27.53 -11.29 -11.05
N THR A 429 26.75 -11.07 -9.99
CA THR A 429 26.40 -12.11 -9.00
C THR A 429 24.90 -12.04 -8.71
N ARG A 430 24.20 -13.17 -8.86
CA ARG A 430 22.73 -13.26 -8.70
C ARG A 430 22.34 -14.41 -7.77
N ILE A 431 21.07 -14.43 -7.34
CA ILE A 431 20.52 -15.50 -6.51
C ILE A 431 19.47 -16.31 -7.30
N VAL A 432 19.60 -17.64 -7.26
CA VAL A 432 18.61 -18.57 -7.82
C VAL A 432 18.23 -19.59 -6.74
N GLY A 433 17.05 -19.44 -6.17
CA GLY A 433 16.62 -20.25 -5.03
C GLY A 433 17.56 -20.06 -3.83
N PRO A 434 18.19 -21.13 -3.29
CA PRO A 434 19.14 -21.03 -2.19
C PRO A 434 20.61 -20.85 -2.63
N TYR A 435 20.87 -20.68 -3.94
CA TYR A 435 22.22 -20.65 -4.50
C TYR A 435 22.63 -19.25 -4.94
N VAL A 436 23.88 -18.90 -4.68
CA VAL A 436 24.52 -17.72 -5.29
C VAL A 436 25.20 -18.16 -6.59
N VAL A 437 24.80 -17.54 -7.70
CA VAL A 437 25.30 -17.80 -9.04
C VAL A 437 26.21 -16.65 -9.46
N HIS A 438 27.47 -16.96 -9.72
CA HIS A 438 28.49 -16.01 -10.18
C HIS A 438 28.57 -16.08 -11.71
N LEU A 439 28.28 -14.98 -12.40
CA LEU A 439 28.28 -14.94 -13.86
C LEU A 439 29.71 -14.70 -14.34
N SER A 440 30.36 -15.76 -14.80
CA SER A 440 31.76 -15.78 -15.20
C SER A 440 31.94 -15.73 -16.72
N GLN A 441 33.07 -15.16 -17.16
CA GLN A 441 33.48 -15.18 -18.56
C GLN A 441 33.92 -16.57 -19.05
N GLY A 442 34.30 -17.47 -18.16
CA GLY A 442 34.77 -18.81 -18.48
C GLY A 442 34.24 -19.86 -17.53
N GLU A 443 34.69 -21.09 -17.73
CA GLU A 443 34.28 -22.25 -16.95
C GLU A 443 35.32 -22.64 -15.90
N PHE A 444 34.87 -23.30 -14.83
CA PHE A 444 35.71 -23.97 -13.85
C PHE A 444 35.31 -25.44 -13.75
N GLU A 445 36.21 -26.31 -13.31
CA GLU A 445 35.88 -27.71 -13.08
C GLU A 445 35.16 -27.89 -11.74
N VAL A 446 34.16 -28.76 -11.70
CA VAL A 446 33.45 -29.09 -10.45
C VAL A 446 34.42 -29.79 -9.51
N GLY A 447 34.54 -29.26 -8.28
CA GLY A 447 35.50 -29.71 -7.28
C GLY A 447 36.76 -28.83 -7.19
N ASP A 448 36.96 -27.90 -8.11
CA ASP A 448 38.07 -26.94 -8.02
C ASP A 448 38.01 -26.15 -6.71
N MET A 449 39.18 -25.90 -6.13
CA MET A 449 39.37 -24.92 -5.07
C MET A 449 39.75 -23.59 -5.71
N VAL A 450 38.84 -22.63 -5.63
CA VAL A 450 39.00 -21.32 -6.24
C VAL A 450 39.32 -20.27 -5.19
N HIS A 451 40.20 -19.34 -5.55
CA HIS A 451 40.42 -18.08 -4.88
C HIS A 451 39.58 -16.99 -5.56
N GLY A 452 38.64 -16.41 -4.81
CA GLY A 452 37.80 -15.30 -5.28
C GLY A 452 38.26 -13.98 -4.69
N GLU A 453 38.36 -12.94 -5.51
CA GLU A 453 38.70 -11.57 -5.12
C GLU A 453 37.61 -10.60 -5.60
N LEU A 454 37.07 -9.78 -4.70
CA LEU A 454 36.04 -8.79 -5.03
C LEU A 454 36.65 -7.56 -5.72
N ASP A 455 35.93 -6.96 -6.67
CA ASP A 455 36.16 -5.56 -7.01
C ASP A 455 35.78 -4.68 -5.81
N TRP A 456 36.78 -4.38 -5.00
CA TRP A 456 36.60 -3.65 -3.75
C TRP A 456 36.14 -2.21 -3.97
N ALA A 457 36.54 -1.57 -5.07
CA ALA A 457 36.11 -0.20 -5.36
C ALA A 457 34.60 -0.17 -5.60
N ARG A 458 34.10 -1.10 -6.42
CA ARG A 458 32.67 -1.28 -6.67
C ARG A 458 31.91 -1.65 -5.39
N ARG A 459 32.36 -2.66 -4.65
CA ARG A 459 31.71 -3.10 -3.40
C ARG A 459 31.62 -1.97 -2.38
N ARG A 460 32.71 -1.22 -2.17
CA ARG A 460 32.72 -0.08 -1.26
C ARG A 460 31.73 1.00 -1.71
N GLN A 461 31.67 1.30 -3.00
CA GLN A 461 30.72 2.28 -3.55
C GLN A 461 29.25 1.81 -3.41
N MET A 462 28.97 0.50 -3.53
CA MET A 462 27.65 -0.08 -3.23
C MET A 462 27.29 0.15 -1.75
N MET A 463 28.22 -0.14 -0.84
CA MET A 463 28.02 0.08 0.60
C MET A 463 27.84 1.57 0.95
N ASP A 464 28.59 2.47 0.30
CA ASP A 464 28.42 3.92 0.44
C ASP A 464 26.98 4.32 0.14
N HIS A 465 26.48 3.91 -1.03
CA HIS A 465 25.12 4.20 -1.47
C HIS A 465 24.06 3.49 -0.62
N HIS A 466 24.27 2.24 -0.22
CA HIS A 466 23.28 1.49 0.53
C HIS A 466 23.09 2.07 1.93
N THR A 467 24.17 2.29 2.67
CA THR A 467 24.07 2.94 3.99
C THR A 467 23.53 4.37 3.86
N ALA A 468 23.90 5.12 2.81
CA ALA A 468 23.35 6.46 2.57
C ALA A 468 21.83 6.46 2.35
N VAL A 469 21.28 5.48 1.63
CA VAL A 469 19.82 5.36 1.43
C VAL A 469 19.07 5.19 2.75
N HIS A 470 19.59 4.37 3.68
CA HIS A 470 19.01 4.24 5.02
C HIS A 470 19.05 5.56 5.80
N ILE A 471 20.19 6.24 5.77
CA ILE A 471 20.37 7.53 6.46
C ILE A 471 19.44 8.60 5.87
N VAL A 472 19.35 8.71 4.55
CA VAL A 472 18.44 9.66 3.88
C VAL A 472 16.97 9.33 4.16
N GLY A 473 16.59 8.04 4.12
CA GLY A 473 15.23 7.61 4.44
C GLY A 473 14.82 7.91 5.88
N GLY A 474 15.72 7.67 6.85
CA GLY A 474 15.52 8.05 8.25
C GLY A 474 15.39 9.57 8.44
N ALA A 475 16.23 10.36 7.75
CA ALA A 475 16.17 11.82 7.79
C ALA A 475 14.84 12.35 7.21
N ALA A 476 14.40 11.80 6.08
CA ALA A 476 13.12 12.13 5.47
C ALA A 476 11.94 11.81 6.41
N ARG A 477 11.92 10.66 7.08
CA ARG A 477 10.89 10.33 8.08
C ARG A 477 10.87 11.30 9.26
N LYS A 478 12.04 11.67 9.77
CA LYS A 478 12.16 12.58 10.92
C LYS A 478 11.69 14.01 10.59
N LEU A 479 12.00 14.51 9.39
CA LEU A 479 11.68 15.88 8.97
C LEU A 479 10.27 16.01 8.37
N LEU A 480 9.90 15.09 7.48
CA LEU A 480 8.65 15.18 6.73
C LEU A 480 7.47 14.52 7.45
N GLY A 481 7.72 13.53 8.30
CA GLY A 481 6.72 12.83 9.09
C GLY A 481 6.69 11.31 8.89
N PRO A 482 5.89 10.60 9.70
CA PRO A 482 5.91 9.14 9.79
C PRO A 482 5.21 8.42 8.63
N HIS A 483 4.51 9.16 7.75
CA HIS A 483 3.94 8.64 6.50
C HIS A 483 4.98 8.39 5.41
N ILE A 484 6.24 8.80 5.61
CA ILE A 484 7.33 8.46 4.71
C ILE A 484 7.59 6.95 4.80
N TYR A 485 7.30 6.27 3.70
CA TYR A 485 7.50 4.83 3.52
C TYR A 485 8.22 4.57 2.19
N GLN A 486 9.13 3.62 2.15
CA GLN A 486 9.85 3.27 0.93
C GLN A 486 8.91 2.57 -0.06
N ALA A 487 8.74 3.19 -1.23
CA ALA A 487 8.01 2.63 -2.37
C ALA A 487 8.93 1.84 -3.33
N GLY A 488 10.24 2.08 -3.26
CA GLY A 488 11.26 1.44 -4.09
C GLY A 488 12.66 2.01 -3.82
N ALA A 489 13.69 1.24 -4.17
CA ALA A 489 15.08 1.69 -4.08
C ALA A 489 15.94 0.96 -5.12
N ASN A 490 17.01 1.61 -5.58
CA ASN A 490 18.08 0.97 -6.35
C ASN A 490 19.40 1.69 -6.09
N LYS A 491 20.50 0.94 -6.08
CA LYS A 491 21.84 1.39 -5.75
C LYS A 491 22.78 0.78 -6.77
N SER A 492 23.30 1.64 -7.65
CA SER A 492 24.33 1.33 -8.62
C SER A 492 25.65 1.99 -8.22
N GLU A 493 26.69 1.77 -9.01
CA GLU A 493 28.01 2.36 -8.77
C GLU A 493 28.02 3.88 -8.93
N GLN A 494 27.21 4.38 -9.85
CA GLN A 494 27.18 5.80 -10.18
C GLN A 494 26.22 6.58 -9.28
N SER A 495 25.13 5.96 -8.80
CA SER A 495 24.13 6.65 -7.99
C SER A 495 23.19 5.69 -7.24
N ALA A 496 22.47 6.24 -6.27
CA ALA A 496 21.32 5.60 -5.65
C ALA A 496 20.02 6.37 -5.92
N ARG A 497 18.91 5.64 -5.91
CA ARG A 497 17.56 6.19 -5.89
C ARG A 497 16.78 5.63 -4.70
N LEU A 498 16.02 6.50 -4.05
CA LEU A 498 15.07 6.14 -3.00
C LEU A 498 13.71 6.77 -3.34
N ASP A 499 12.70 5.93 -3.52
CA ASP A 499 11.33 6.35 -3.76
C ASP A 499 10.58 6.33 -2.44
N ILE A 500 10.07 7.49 -2.00
CA ILE A 500 9.33 7.63 -0.75
C ILE A 500 7.88 8.04 -1.00
N THR A 501 6.97 7.59 -0.14
CA THR A 501 5.60 8.10 -0.11
C THR A 501 5.56 9.52 0.45
N HIS A 502 5.02 10.48 -0.29
CA HIS A 502 4.86 11.84 0.18
C HIS A 502 3.69 12.54 -0.52
N HIS A 503 2.89 13.30 0.23
CA HIS A 503 1.64 13.90 -0.27
C HIS A 503 1.86 15.19 -1.09
N LYS A 504 3.05 15.79 -1.02
CA LYS A 504 3.44 17.03 -1.73
C LYS A 504 4.76 16.83 -2.50
N ARG A 505 5.10 17.77 -3.38
CA ARG A 505 6.43 17.82 -4.01
C ARG A 505 7.46 18.33 -3.01
N LEU A 506 8.66 17.76 -3.05
CA LEU A 506 9.78 18.25 -2.25
C LEU A 506 10.39 19.50 -2.90
N SER A 507 10.48 20.57 -2.12
CA SER A 507 11.19 21.79 -2.49
C SER A 507 12.70 21.59 -2.34
N ARG A 508 13.49 22.50 -2.93
CA ARG A 508 14.94 22.49 -2.74
C ARG A 508 15.33 22.59 -1.26
N ALA A 509 14.60 23.41 -0.48
CA ALA A 509 14.82 23.55 0.95
C ALA A 509 14.57 22.22 1.71
N ASP A 510 13.50 21.49 1.37
CA ASP A 510 13.25 20.17 1.98
C ASP A 510 14.43 19.21 1.69
N LEU A 511 14.99 19.22 0.48
CA LEU A 511 16.15 18.38 0.13
C LEU A 511 17.42 18.78 0.89
N ASP A 512 17.68 20.09 1.00
CA ASP A 512 18.85 20.61 1.70
C ASP A 512 18.78 20.29 3.21
N GLU A 513 17.60 20.34 3.83
CA GLU A 513 17.40 19.92 5.23
C GLU A 513 17.61 18.41 5.44
N ILE A 514 17.08 17.58 4.53
CA ILE A 514 17.30 16.13 4.57
C ILE A 514 18.78 15.80 4.38
N GLU A 515 19.46 16.45 3.44
CA GLU A 515 20.90 16.28 3.19
C GLU A 515 21.73 16.71 4.41
N ALA A 516 21.41 17.86 5.03
CA ALA A 516 22.11 18.35 6.21
C ALA A 516 22.01 17.37 7.37
N LEU A 517 20.80 16.91 7.69
CA LEU A 517 20.57 15.92 8.75
C LEU A 517 21.24 14.58 8.41
N ALA A 518 21.20 14.14 7.15
CA ALA A 518 21.87 12.91 6.74
C ALA A 518 23.39 12.98 6.97
N ASN A 519 24.03 14.10 6.62
CA ASN A 519 25.46 14.28 6.84
C ASN A 519 25.81 14.46 8.33
N GLU A 520 24.93 15.05 9.15
CA GLU A 520 25.07 15.06 10.61
C GLU A 520 25.12 13.63 11.17
N ILE A 521 24.24 12.74 10.70
CA ILE A 521 24.23 11.33 11.11
C ILE A 521 25.50 10.60 10.69
N VAL A 522 26.02 10.85 9.48
CA VAL A 522 27.30 10.30 9.02
C VAL A 522 28.46 10.71 9.93
N GLN A 523 28.44 11.94 10.45
CA GLN A 523 29.48 12.45 11.35
C GLN A 523 29.36 11.92 12.77
N ASN A 524 28.13 11.78 13.29
CA ASN A 524 27.88 11.50 14.70
C ASN A 524 27.74 10.00 15.01
N VAL A 525 27.26 9.18 14.08
CA VAL A 525 27.09 7.74 14.31
C VAL A 525 28.41 7.01 14.10
N GLN A 526 28.94 6.46 15.20
CA GLN A 526 30.21 5.75 15.20
C GLN A 526 30.13 4.36 14.56
N ARG A 527 29.03 3.62 14.83
CA ARG A 527 28.91 2.22 14.39
C ARG A 527 27.47 1.81 14.09
N THR A 528 27.29 0.93 13.10
CA THR A 528 26.04 0.22 12.80
C THR A 528 25.98 -1.13 13.50
N GLU A 529 24.78 -1.56 13.87
CA GLU A 529 24.51 -2.86 14.47
C GLU A 529 23.79 -3.77 13.46
N LYS A 530 24.21 -5.04 13.40
CA LYS A 530 23.59 -6.08 12.57
C LYS A 530 23.04 -7.14 13.51
N ILE A 531 21.72 -7.28 13.56
CA ILE A 531 21.02 -8.14 14.52
C ILE A 531 20.25 -9.19 13.74
N SER A 532 20.24 -10.45 14.20
CA SER A 532 19.33 -11.48 13.70
C SER A 532 18.32 -11.81 14.79
N LEU A 533 17.04 -11.72 14.46
CA LEU A 533 15.93 -12.08 15.35
C LEU A 533 14.95 -12.96 14.60
N ASN A 534 14.24 -13.81 15.34
CA ASN A 534 13.03 -14.42 14.79
C ASN A 534 11.99 -13.31 14.50
N ARG A 535 11.22 -13.47 13.43
CA ARG A 535 10.21 -12.52 12.95
C ARG A 535 9.28 -12.04 14.05
N LYS A 536 8.78 -12.95 14.88
CA LYS A 536 7.86 -12.59 15.98
C LYS A 536 8.49 -11.62 16.98
N ASP A 537 9.76 -11.83 17.30
CA ASP A 537 10.48 -10.98 18.25
C ASP A 537 10.88 -9.65 17.60
N ALA A 538 11.22 -9.66 16.31
CA ALA A 538 11.48 -8.47 15.52
C ALA A 538 10.24 -7.56 15.43
N ASP A 539 9.07 -8.13 15.06
CA ASP A 539 7.79 -7.43 14.95
C ASP A 539 7.40 -6.79 16.28
N ARG A 540 7.53 -7.54 17.38
CA ARG A 540 7.20 -7.06 18.72
C ARG A 540 8.12 -5.93 19.17
N LYS A 541 9.42 -6.00 18.84
CA LYS A 541 10.43 -5.06 19.35
C LYS A 541 10.49 -3.78 18.53
N TYR A 542 10.31 -3.85 17.22
CA TYR A 542 10.54 -2.74 16.30
C TYR A 542 9.30 -2.31 15.50
N GLY A 543 8.20 -3.06 15.59
CA GLY A 543 7.00 -2.79 14.80
C GLY A 543 7.21 -3.02 13.30
N PHE A 544 6.25 -2.57 12.50
CA PHE A 544 6.22 -2.85 11.05
C PHE A 544 7.03 -1.87 10.20
N ASP A 545 7.49 -0.75 10.77
CA ASP A 545 8.46 0.14 10.09
C ASP A 545 9.79 -0.56 9.78
N LEU A 546 10.02 -1.72 10.40
CA LEU A 546 11.11 -2.61 10.05
C LEU A 546 11.08 -3.02 8.56
N TYR A 547 9.91 -3.08 7.92
CA TYR A 547 9.71 -3.66 6.58
C TYR A 547 9.60 -2.64 5.45
N GLN A 548 10.25 -1.49 5.59
CA GLN A 548 10.31 -0.44 4.57
C GLN A 548 10.81 -0.97 3.22
N GLY A 549 11.85 -1.81 3.23
CA GLY A 549 12.38 -2.49 2.03
C GLY A 549 11.56 -3.68 1.53
N GLY A 550 10.38 -3.94 2.12
CA GLY A 550 9.59 -5.15 1.93
C GLY A 550 9.85 -6.20 3.01
N ALA A 551 8.85 -7.06 3.27
CA ALA A 551 8.97 -8.14 4.25
C ALA A 551 9.81 -9.30 3.69
N PRO A 552 10.95 -9.67 4.30
CA PRO A 552 11.75 -10.81 3.86
C PRO A 552 10.94 -12.11 3.85
N LYS A 553 11.34 -13.10 3.06
CA LYS A 553 10.75 -14.45 3.10
C LYS A 553 11.57 -15.31 4.07
N GLY A 554 11.02 -15.64 5.25
CA GLY A 554 11.72 -16.46 6.26
C GLY A 554 11.42 -16.08 7.71
N ASN A 555 11.68 -17.00 8.63
CA ASN A 555 11.44 -16.79 10.06
C ASN A 555 12.53 -15.97 10.74
N ASP A 556 13.75 -15.94 10.20
CA ASP A 556 14.86 -15.16 10.75
C ASP A 556 15.03 -13.88 9.94
N ILE A 557 15.00 -12.75 10.64
CA ILE A 557 15.06 -11.40 10.07
C ILE A 557 16.40 -10.79 10.42
N ARG A 558 17.19 -10.46 9.39
CA ARG A 558 18.41 -9.67 9.53
C ARG A 558 18.03 -8.18 9.56
N ILE A 559 18.41 -7.53 10.65
CA ILE A 559 18.10 -6.13 10.96
C ILE A 559 19.39 -5.32 10.92
N LEU A 560 19.39 -4.24 10.14
CA LEU A 560 20.37 -3.17 10.23
C LEU A 560 19.83 -2.10 11.19
N ARG A 561 20.65 -1.69 12.14
CA ARG A 561 20.37 -0.58 13.04
C ARG A 561 21.47 0.48 12.93
N ILE A 562 21.08 1.70 12.56
CA ILE A 562 21.93 2.89 12.52
C ILE A 562 21.51 3.78 13.70
N ALA A 563 22.11 3.51 14.86
CA ALA A 563 21.74 4.13 16.15
C ALA A 563 20.21 4.09 16.36
N ASP A 564 19.61 5.21 16.75
CA ASP A 564 18.15 5.38 16.84
C ASP A 564 17.58 6.13 15.62
N HIS A 565 18.38 6.30 14.57
CA HIS A 565 18.00 7.03 13.35
C HIS A 565 17.23 6.18 12.36
N ASP A 566 17.70 4.95 12.11
CA ASP A 566 17.03 4.00 11.21
C ASP A 566 17.24 2.54 11.67
N ILE A 567 16.15 1.77 11.68
CA ILE A 567 16.14 0.35 12.04
C ILE A 567 15.26 -0.38 11.02
N GLN A 568 15.87 -1.22 10.17
CA GLN A 568 15.16 -1.90 9.08
C GLN A 568 15.64 -3.33 8.89
N ALA A 569 14.73 -4.21 8.46
CA ALA A 569 15.07 -5.50 7.91
C ALA A 569 15.78 -5.26 6.56
N CYS A 570 17.08 -5.56 6.51
CA CYS A 570 17.86 -5.34 5.30
C CYS A 570 18.86 -6.48 5.09
N GLY A 571 18.80 -7.07 3.90
CA GLY A 571 19.71 -8.11 3.44
C GLY A 571 20.97 -7.57 2.75
N GLY A 572 21.19 -6.26 2.70
CA GLY A 572 22.32 -5.67 1.99
C GLY A 572 23.65 -5.65 2.76
N THR A 573 24.71 -5.29 2.04
CA THR A 573 26.01 -4.94 2.62
C THR A 573 26.02 -3.47 3.06
N HIS A 574 26.53 -3.21 4.25
CA HIS A 574 26.55 -1.88 4.86
C HIS A 574 27.87 -1.61 5.56
N HIS A 575 28.31 -0.36 5.54
CA HIS A 575 29.42 0.09 6.38
C HIS A 575 29.16 -0.18 7.86
N ASP A 576 30.16 -0.74 8.54
CA ASP A 576 30.19 -0.80 10.00
C ASP A 576 30.27 0.60 10.59
N GLU A 577 31.04 1.49 9.97
CA GLU A 577 31.27 2.87 10.40
C GLU A 577 30.69 3.83 9.34
N PRO A 578 29.51 4.44 9.55
CA PRO A 578 28.89 5.34 8.58
C PRO A 578 29.80 6.49 8.13
N GLY A 579 30.70 6.96 9.00
CA GLY A 579 31.70 7.99 8.67
C GLY A 579 32.59 7.65 7.47
N ARG A 580 32.73 6.37 7.10
CA ARG A 580 33.48 5.96 5.89
C ARG A 580 32.84 6.41 4.60
N ILE A 581 31.55 6.76 4.61
CA ILE A 581 30.85 7.34 3.45
C ILE A 581 31.45 8.70 3.09
N GLY A 582 31.91 9.48 4.09
CA GLY A 582 32.38 10.85 3.89
C GLY A 582 31.23 11.83 3.69
N GLN A 583 30.68 11.90 2.47
CA GLN A 583 29.62 12.85 2.13
C GLN A 583 28.46 12.18 1.40
N ILE A 584 27.25 12.60 1.74
CA ILE A 584 26.01 12.28 1.01
C ILE A 584 25.51 13.56 0.33
N ARG A 585 25.07 13.44 -0.93
CA ARG A 585 24.40 14.51 -1.67
C ARG A 585 23.08 14.04 -2.27
N ILE A 586 22.06 14.88 -2.16
CA ILE A 586 20.75 14.71 -2.79
C ILE A 586 20.69 15.64 -4.00
N ILE A 587 20.87 15.07 -5.19
CA ILE A 587 21.02 15.83 -6.44
C ILE A 587 19.71 16.55 -6.78
N ARG A 588 18.60 15.81 -6.68
CA ARG A 588 17.24 16.28 -7.02
C ARG A 588 16.20 15.31 -6.50
N SER A 589 14.96 15.78 -6.41
CA SER A 589 13.76 14.96 -6.35
C SER A 589 12.99 15.04 -7.67
N ASN A 590 12.32 13.95 -8.05
CA ASN A 590 11.34 13.97 -9.13
C ASN A 590 10.09 13.18 -8.74
N ALA A 591 8.96 13.58 -9.31
CA ALA A 591 7.72 12.85 -9.29
C ALA A 591 7.85 11.49 -10.00
N VAL A 592 7.60 10.37 -9.31
CA VAL A 592 7.42 9.08 -10.01
C VAL A 592 5.97 8.94 -10.44
N GLN A 593 5.08 9.17 -9.49
CA GLN A 593 3.63 9.22 -9.65
C GLN A 593 3.07 10.12 -8.54
N ASP A 594 1.75 10.21 -8.45
CA ASP A 594 1.15 10.94 -7.35
C ASP A 594 1.37 10.20 -6.03
N GLY A 595 1.65 10.93 -4.96
CA GLY A 595 1.97 10.34 -3.66
C GLY A 595 3.35 9.69 -3.54
N VAL A 596 4.22 9.70 -4.57
CA VAL A 596 5.57 9.10 -4.54
C VAL A 596 6.63 10.03 -5.15
N GLU A 597 7.64 10.37 -4.34
CA GLU A 597 8.79 11.21 -4.70
C GLU A 597 10.06 10.37 -4.77
N ARG A 598 10.83 10.48 -5.85
CA ARG A 598 12.14 9.83 -6.01
C ARG A 598 13.26 10.79 -5.69
N LEU A 599 14.08 10.46 -4.70
CA LEU A 599 15.32 11.14 -4.38
C LEU A 599 16.47 10.50 -5.15
N HIS A 600 17.25 11.32 -5.85
CA HIS A 600 18.50 10.91 -6.48
C HIS A 600 19.66 11.25 -5.55
N ILE A 601 20.37 10.22 -5.11
CA ILE A 601 21.39 10.30 -4.07
C ILE A 601 22.73 9.86 -4.65
N VAL A 602 23.79 10.56 -4.30
CA VAL A 602 25.17 10.09 -4.51
C VAL A 602 25.92 10.18 -3.19
N ALA A 603 26.79 9.20 -2.94
CA ALA A 603 27.55 9.11 -1.70
C ALA A 603 28.98 8.65 -1.97
N GLY A 604 29.91 8.98 -1.07
CA GLY A 604 31.30 8.56 -1.21
C GLY A 604 31.98 9.12 -2.46
N GLN A 605 32.67 8.27 -3.22
CA GLN A 605 33.43 8.70 -4.39
C GLN A 605 32.52 9.30 -5.47
N ALA A 606 31.31 8.75 -5.65
CA ALA A 606 30.30 9.30 -6.56
C ALA A 606 29.90 10.74 -6.20
N ALA A 607 29.79 11.07 -4.91
CA ALA A 607 29.48 12.43 -4.46
C ALA A 607 30.63 13.41 -4.77
N ILE A 608 31.88 12.98 -4.57
CA ILE A 608 33.07 13.77 -4.89
C ILE A 608 33.15 14.03 -6.40
N ASN A 609 32.94 12.99 -7.21
CA ASN A 609 32.93 13.11 -8.67
C ASN A 609 31.84 14.06 -9.15
N HIS A 610 30.62 13.95 -8.59
CA HIS A 610 29.53 14.87 -8.88
C HIS A 610 29.89 16.32 -8.53
N ALA A 611 30.50 16.57 -7.36
CA ALA A 611 30.94 17.90 -6.96
C ALA A 611 31.97 18.51 -7.93
N ARG A 612 32.98 17.72 -8.34
CA ARG A 612 33.98 18.13 -9.35
C ARG A 612 33.33 18.47 -10.69
N THR A 613 32.38 17.66 -11.15
CA THR A 613 31.64 17.93 -12.38
C THR A 613 30.85 19.24 -12.29
N GLN A 614 30.16 19.49 -11.17
CA GLN A 614 29.43 20.75 -10.97
C GLN A 614 30.38 21.96 -10.94
N GLU A 615 31.52 21.87 -10.25
CA GLU A 615 32.52 22.93 -10.22
C GLU A 615 33.07 23.24 -11.62
N ASN A 616 33.36 22.22 -12.43
CA ASN A 616 33.81 22.39 -13.81
C ASN A 616 32.75 23.09 -14.69
N ILE A 617 31.47 22.74 -14.54
CA ILE A 617 30.37 23.39 -15.26
C ILE A 617 30.27 24.87 -14.87
N LEU A 618 30.34 25.19 -13.58
CA LEU A 618 30.31 26.56 -13.10
C LEU A 618 31.48 27.38 -13.64
N ARG A 619 32.69 26.81 -13.60
CA ARG A 619 33.91 27.45 -14.11
C ARG A 619 33.85 27.70 -15.61
N ALA A 620 33.50 26.69 -16.40
CA ALA A 620 33.37 26.82 -17.86
C ALA A 620 32.27 27.81 -18.26
N SER A 621 31.17 27.88 -17.48
CA SER A 621 30.08 28.83 -17.71
C SER A 621 30.54 30.26 -17.40
N ALA A 622 31.19 30.48 -16.26
CA ALA A 622 31.79 31.76 -15.88
C ALA A 622 32.82 32.25 -16.91
N GLU A 623 33.67 31.35 -17.43
CA GLU A 623 34.61 31.64 -18.51
C GLU A 623 33.89 32.04 -19.81
N THR A 624 32.77 31.40 -20.14
CA THR A 624 31.99 31.70 -21.36
C THR A 624 31.40 33.12 -21.31
N PHE A 625 30.91 33.54 -20.15
CA PHE A 625 30.37 34.89 -19.94
C PHE A 625 31.44 35.92 -19.54
N ASN A 626 32.68 35.48 -19.33
CA ASN A 626 33.80 36.28 -18.85
C ASN A 626 33.47 37.07 -17.57
N VAL A 627 32.82 36.41 -16.62
CA VAL A 627 32.48 36.95 -15.29
C VAL A 627 32.97 36.02 -14.18
N PRO A 628 33.17 36.53 -12.95
CA PRO A 628 33.37 35.69 -11.77
C PRO A 628 32.22 34.69 -11.52
N ILE A 629 32.52 33.54 -10.92
CA ILE A 629 31.52 32.47 -10.65
C ILE A 629 30.36 32.99 -9.76
N ASP A 630 30.65 33.85 -8.81
CA ASP A 630 29.69 34.47 -7.89
C ASP A 630 28.79 35.52 -8.57
N GLU A 631 29.21 36.07 -9.70
CA GLU A 631 28.41 36.99 -10.53
C GLU A 631 27.60 36.28 -11.62
N LEU A 632 27.86 34.98 -11.86
CA LEU A 632 27.19 34.19 -12.90
C LEU A 632 25.65 34.19 -12.81
N PRO A 633 25.00 34.13 -11.63
CA PRO A 633 23.54 34.19 -11.57
C PRO A 633 22.92 35.56 -11.94
N ALA A 634 23.71 36.64 -11.87
CA ALA A 634 23.26 38.00 -12.16
C ALA A 634 23.51 38.43 -13.62
N THR A 635 24.25 37.62 -14.38
CA THR A 635 24.51 37.80 -15.83
C THR A 635 23.48 37.07 -16.67
#